data_AF-A0A812H7Q5-F1
#
_entry.id   AF-A0A812H7Q5-F1
#
_cell.length_a   1.000
_cell.length_b   1.000
_cell.length_c   1.000
_cell.angle_alpha   90.00
_cell.angle_beta   90.00
_cell.angle_gamma   90.00
#
_symmetry.space_group_name_H-M   'P 1'
#
loop_
_entity.id
_entity.type
_entity.pdbx_description
1 polymer ?
#
loop_
_entity_poly.entity_id
_entity_poly.type
_entity_poly.pdbx_seq_one_letter_code
_entity_poly.pdbx_strand_id
1 'polypeptide(L)'
;MTAADIERRCNDLIAAWKDQKLTFAEYKYRGEITLDVEHAEASRKGFQEAAGAVSSMLSSPDSSPMRETLAGFLKQLKGVSETLGLWIEVQTAWVPLEEAFSKGDIARQLPEEAKCFVGVDKAWTNIMTEAKAQPNILEFCGSELLQTLPALKEQLAECQRKLSAHLAATPH
;
A
#
# COMPACT_ATOMS: atom_id res chain seq x y z
N MET A 1 2.62 23.15 -25.67
CA MET A 1 3.39 23.13 -24.41
C MET A 1 4.84 23.03 -24.83
N THR A 2 5.66 24.05 -24.56
CA THR A 2 7.06 24.06 -25.01
C THR A 2 7.92 23.12 -24.19
N ALA A 3 9.15 22.83 -24.63
CA ALA A 3 10.11 22.03 -23.85
C ALA A 3 10.38 22.64 -22.46
N ALA A 4 10.49 23.97 -22.37
CA ALA A 4 10.66 24.67 -21.10
C ALA A 4 9.42 24.55 -20.18
N ASP A 5 8.21 24.54 -20.75
CA ASP A 5 6.99 24.30 -19.97
C ASP A 5 6.93 22.87 -19.41
N ILE A 6 7.36 21.88 -20.20
CA ILE A 6 7.47 20.47 -19.79
C ILE A 6 8.45 20.34 -18.62
N GLU A 7 9.63 20.96 -18.74
CA GLU A 7 10.66 20.92 -17.72
C GLU A 7 10.21 21.53 -16.40
N ARG A 8 9.66 22.75 -16.45
CA ARG A 8 9.11 23.40 -15.27
C ARG A 8 8.06 22.53 -14.61
N ARG A 9 7.09 22.03 -15.37
CA ARG A 9 5.99 21.23 -14.83
C ARG A 9 6.44 19.88 -14.25
N CYS A 10 7.44 19.25 -14.86
CA CYS A 10 8.06 18.04 -14.32
C CYS A 10 8.72 18.32 -12.96
N ASN A 11 9.52 19.39 -12.88
CA ASN A 11 10.20 19.77 -11.66
C ASN A 11 9.22 20.15 -10.53
N ASP A 12 8.13 20.85 -10.86
CA ASP A 12 7.07 21.18 -9.91
C ASP A 12 6.42 19.91 -9.32
N LEU A 13 6.14 18.92 -10.17
CA LEU A 13 5.59 17.63 -9.73
C LEU A 13 6.60 16.87 -8.86
N ILE A 14 7.86 16.78 -9.26
CA ILE A 14 8.90 16.13 -8.44
C ILE A 14 8.98 16.80 -7.06
N ALA A 15 8.99 18.13 -7.01
CA ALA A 15 9.04 18.87 -5.76
C ALA A 15 7.81 18.65 -4.88
N ALA A 16 6.62 18.54 -5.46
CA ALA A 16 5.39 18.29 -4.71
C ALA A 16 5.35 16.89 -4.07
N TRP A 17 5.91 15.87 -4.75
CA TRP A 17 5.79 14.47 -4.33
C TRP A 17 6.98 13.95 -3.52
N LYS A 18 8.15 14.60 -3.60
CA LYS A 18 9.38 14.10 -2.96
C LYS A 18 9.32 13.99 -1.44
N ASP A 19 8.53 14.86 -0.78
CA ASP A 19 8.48 14.96 0.69
C ASP A 19 7.18 14.40 1.29
N GLN A 20 6.35 13.72 0.47
CA GLN A 20 5.11 13.14 0.95
C GLN A 20 5.38 11.98 1.90
N LYS A 21 4.67 11.95 3.02
CA LYS A 21 4.86 10.98 4.11
C LYS A 21 3.61 10.14 4.34
N LEU A 22 3.83 8.88 4.69
CA LEU A 22 2.81 8.01 5.25
C LEU A 22 2.37 8.55 6.61
N THR A 23 1.08 8.38 6.89
CA THR A 23 0.49 8.61 8.21
C THR A 23 -0.09 7.29 8.71
N PHE A 24 -0.07 7.13 10.03
CA PHE A 24 -0.44 5.90 10.70
C PHE A 24 -1.55 6.19 11.70
N ALA A 25 -2.35 5.17 11.98
CA ALA A 25 -3.46 5.22 12.91
C ALA A 25 -3.26 4.17 14.01
N GLU A 26 -3.70 4.51 15.24
CA GLU A 26 -3.72 3.57 16.34
C GLU A 26 -4.70 2.42 16.10
N TYR A 27 -4.29 1.21 16.47
CA TYR A 27 -5.12 0.01 16.38
C TYR A 27 -5.16 -0.72 17.72
N LYS A 28 -6.29 -0.59 18.43
CA LYS A 28 -6.56 -1.25 19.72
C LYS A 28 -5.40 -1.03 20.70
N TYR A 29 -4.90 -2.10 21.33
CA TYR A 29 -3.75 -2.07 22.26
C TYR A 29 -2.39 -2.21 21.56
N ARG A 30 -2.37 -2.30 20.23
CA ARG A 30 -1.15 -2.59 19.44
C ARG A 30 -0.44 -1.33 18.94
N GLY A 31 -1.00 -0.15 19.21
CA GLY A 31 -0.45 1.14 18.80
C GLY A 31 -0.60 1.40 17.31
N GLU A 32 0.26 2.24 16.75
CA GLU A 32 0.22 2.65 15.34
C GLU A 32 0.72 1.54 14.40
N ILE A 33 -0.13 0.56 14.11
CA ILE A 33 0.17 -0.58 13.22
C ILE A 33 -0.80 -0.66 12.03
N THR A 34 -1.51 0.42 11.75
CA THR A 34 -2.32 0.57 10.54
C THR A 34 -1.98 1.89 9.86
N LEU A 35 -2.03 1.93 8.53
CA LEU A 35 -2.06 3.16 7.76
C LEU A 35 -3.36 3.91 8.08
N ASP A 36 -3.26 5.24 8.10
CA ASP A 36 -4.43 6.09 7.92
C ASP A 36 -4.93 5.88 6.48
N VAL A 37 -6.07 5.20 6.36
CA VAL A 37 -6.63 4.82 5.06
C VAL A 37 -7.05 6.03 4.25
N GLU A 38 -7.57 7.08 4.90
CA GLU A 38 -8.02 8.29 4.20
C GLU A 38 -6.84 9.01 3.57
N HIS A 39 -5.78 9.23 4.35
CA HIS A 39 -4.55 9.85 3.86
C HIS A 39 -3.83 8.99 2.81
N ALA A 40 -3.79 7.67 3.00
CA ALA A 40 -3.17 6.75 2.05
C ALA A 40 -3.93 6.74 0.70
N GLU A 41 -5.27 6.73 0.72
CA GLU A 41 -6.09 6.83 -0.49
C GLU A 41 -5.95 8.20 -1.18
N ALA A 42 -5.93 9.29 -0.41
CA ALA A 42 -5.70 10.63 -0.95
C ALA A 42 -4.32 10.73 -1.64
N SER A 43 -3.28 10.20 -0.98
CA SER A 43 -1.93 10.12 -1.54
C SER A 43 -1.92 9.28 -2.83
N ARG A 44 -2.51 8.09 -2.79
CA ARG A 44 -2.62 7.19 -3.96
C ARG A 44 -3.28 7.87 -5.15
N LYS A 45 -4.42 8.54 -4.93
CA LYS A 45 -5.12 9.31 -5.97
C LYS A 45 -4.23 10.41 -6.54
N GLY A 46 -3.53 11.15 -5.69
CA GLY A 46 -2.61 12.19 -6.15
C GLY A 46 -1.44 11.65 -6.98
N PHE A 47 -0.87 10.50 -6.63
CA PHE A 47 0.13 9.81 -7.46
C PHE A 47 -0.43 9.40 -8.83
N GLN A 48 -1.69 8.94 -8.89
CA GLN A 48 -2.35 8.61 -10.16
C GLN A 48 -2.57 9.83 -11.06
N GLU A 49 -3.01 10.95 -10.46
CA GLU A 49 -3.18 12.22 -11.18
C GLU A 49 -1.84 12.77 -11.69
N ALA A 50 -0.80 12.71 -10.86
CA ALA A 50 0.56 13.07 -11.25
C ALA A 50 1.08 12.19 -12.39
N ALA A 51 0.85 10.87 -12.33
CA ALA A 51 1.19 9.94 -13.40
C ALA A 51 0.44 10.28 -14.70
N GLY A 52 -0.83 10.65 -14.62
CA GLY A 52 -1.62 11.13 -15.76
C GLY A 52 -1.04 12.40 -16.38
N ALA A 53 -0.64 13.36 -15.54
CA ALA A 53 0.01 14.60 -16.00
C ALA A 53 1.34 14.30 -16.70
N VAL A 54 2.22 13.48 -16.12
CA VAL A 54 3.50 13.08 -16.72
C VAL A 54 3.30 12.32 -18.03
N SER A 55 2.31 11.43 -18.10
CA SER A 55 1.96 10.71 -19.33
C SER A 55 1.50 11.68 -20.44
N SER A 56 0.76 12.74 -20.10
CA SER A 56 0.39 13.78 -21.06
C SER A 56 1.58 14.64 -21.48
N MET A 57 2.62 14.79 -20.66
CA MET A 57 3.85 15.48 -21.06
C MET A 57 4.63 14.63 -22.06
N LEU A 58 4.73 13.31 -21.82
CA LEU A 58 5.41 12.34 -22.71
C LEU A 58 4.79 12.22 -24.11
N SER A 59 3.50 12.54 -24.28
CA SER A 59 2.87 12.53 -25.59
C SER A 59 3.18 13.78 -26.42
N SER A 60 3.73 14.83 -25.81
CA SER A 60 4.16 16.03 -26.52
C SER A 60 5.42 15.76 -27.34
N PRO A 61 5.51 16.20 -28.60
CA PRO A 61 6.74 16.09 -29.39
C PRO A 61 7.92 16.83 -28.75
N ASP A 62 7.64 17.93 -28.03
CA ASP A 62 8.63 18.74 -27.31
C ASP A 62 9.20 18.04 -26.05
N SER A 63 8.73 16.83 -25.71
CA SER A 63 9.23 16.05 -24.57
C SER A 63 10.56 15.33 -24.83
N SER A 64 11.02 15.30 -26.09
CA SER A 64 12.26 14.62 -26.50
C SER A 64 13.45 14.84 -25.54
N PRO A 65 13.82 16.08 -25.13
CA PRO A 65 14.96 16.31 -24.25
C PRO A 65 14.78 15.75 -22.83
N MET A 66 13.55 15.48 -22.39
CA MET A 66 13.25 15.01 -21.03
C MET A 66 12.62 13.62 -20.98
N ARG A 67 12.58 12.94 -22.12
CA ARG A 67 11.79 11.72 -22.28
C ARG A 67 12.18 10.64 -21.28
N GLU A 68 13.48 10.47 -21.03
CA GLU A 68 14.01 9.49 -20.09
C GLU A 68 13.62 9.84 -18.64
N THR A 69 13.83 11.11 -18.23
CA THR A 69 13.43 11.61 -16.91
C THR A 69 11.94 11.44 -16.66
N LEU A 70 11.11 11.83 -17.62
CA LEU A 70 9.66 11.69 -17.54
C LEU A 70 9.23 10.22 -17.48
N ALA A 71 9.86 9.34 -18.27
CA ALA A 71 9.54 7.90 -18.26
C ALA A 71 9.92 7.24 -16.93
N GLY A 72 11.09 7.57 -16.38
CA GLY A 72 11.52 7.10 -15.07
C GLY A 72 10.59 7.57 -13.96
N PHE A 73 10.26 8.86 -13.95
CA PHE A 73 9.34 9.42 -12.95
C PHE A 73 7.93 8.84 -13.09
N LEU A 74 7.42 8.66 -14.31
CA LEU A 74 6.12 8.01 -14.55
C LEU A 74 6.09 6.59 -13.98
N LYS A 75 7.17 5.81 -14.20
CA LYS A 75 7.29 4.45 -13.66
C LYS A 75 7.25 4.46 -12.14
N GLN A 76 7.97 5.40 -11.51
CA GLN A 76 7.97 5.55 -10.06
C GLN A 76 6.58 5.90 -9.52
N LEU A 77 5.91 6.92 -10.07
CA LEU A 77 4.58 7.34 -9.64
C LEU A 77 3.54 6.20 -9.73
N LYS A 78 3.56 5.44 -10.84
CA LYS A 78 2.68 4.28 -11.01
C LYS A 78 2.98 3.19 -9.98
N GLY A 79 4.25 2.83 -9.82
CA GLY A 79 4.66 1.81 -8.84
C GLY A 79 4.24 2.18 -7.41
N VAL A 80 4.41 3.44 -7.02
CA VAL A 80 3.96 3.92 -5.71
C VAL A 80 2.44 3.81 -5.55
N SER A 81 1.67 4.25 -6.56
CA SER A 81 0.21 4.14 -6.52
C SER A 81 -0.27 2.68 -6.42
N GLU A 82 0.37 1.77 -7.14
CA GLU A 82 0.03 0.34 -7.13
C GLU A 82 0.35 -0.28 -5.76
N THR A 83 1.54 0.00 -5.23
CA THR A 83 1.97 -0.47 -3.91
C THR A 83 1.04 0.06 -2.80
N LEU A 84 0.67 1.34 -2.81
CA LEU A 84 -0.26 1.90 -1.83
C LEU A 84 -1.63 1.22 -1.88
N GLY A 85 -2.16 0.99 -3.09
CA GLY A 85 -3.44 0.29 -3.25
C GLY A 85 -3.39 -1.12 -2.67
N LEU A 86 -2.34 -1.88 -3.01
CA LEU A 86 -2.16 -3.24 -2.49
C LEU A 86 -1.99 -3.24 -0.95
N TRP A 87 -1.27 -2.27 -0.41
CA TRP A 87 -1.06 -2.14 1.03
C TRP A 87 -2.37 -1.88 1.79
N ILE A 88 -3.22 -0.99 1.25
CA ILE A 88 -4.56 -0.72 1.78
C ILE A 88 -5.43 -1.99 1.71
N GLU A 89 -5.36 -2.75 0.63
CA GLU A 89 -6.10 -4.01 0.49
C GLU A 89 -5.64 -5.07 1.51
N VAL A 90 -4.34 -5.20 1.74
CA VAL A 90 -3.79 -6.10 2.78
C VAL A 90 -4.27 -5.68 4.15
N GLN A 91 -4.23 -4.38 4.49
CA GLN A 91 -4.76 -3.88 5.76
C GLN A 91 -6.25 -4.20 5.93
N THR A 92 -7.04 -3.94 4.89
CA THR A 92 -8.49 -4.17 4.88
C THR A 92 -8.80 -5.65 5.10
N ALA A 93 -7.98 -6.55 4.56
CA ALA A 93 -8.13 -7.98 4.77
C ALA A 93 -7.63 -8.45 6.15
N TRP A 94 -6.58 -7.83 6.67
CA TRP A 94 -5.95 -8.16 7.96
C TRP A 94 -6.83 -7.77 9.16
N VAL A 95 -7.45 -6.58 9.16
CA VAL A 95 -8.25 -6.06 10.29
C VAL A 95 -9.34 -7.03 10.80
N PRO A 96 -10.24 -7.57 9.97
CA PRO A 96 -11.27 -8.49 10.44
C PRO A 96 -10.72 -9.84 10.90
N LEU A 97 -9.62 -10.32 10.29
CA LEU A 97 -8.97 -11.55 10.71
C LEU A 97 -8.26 -11.39 12.06
N GLU A 98 -7.62 -10.24 12.31
CA GLU A 98 -7.06 -9.93 13.63
C GLU A 98 -8.14 -9.96 14.69
N GLU A 99 -9.31 -9.36 14.41
CA GLU A 99 -10.43 -9.37 15.34
C GLU A 99 -10.98 -10.78 15.60
N ALA A 100 -11.08 -11.61 14.56
CA ALA A 100 -11.58 -12.98 14.70
C ALA A 100 -10.61 -13.85 15.51
N PHE A 101 -9.32 -13.82 15.19
CA PHE A 101 -8.32 -14.69 15.81
C PHE A 101 -7.85 -14.19 17.18
N SER A 102 -7.97 -12.90 17.50
CA SER A 102 -7.62 -12.37 18.83
C SER A 102 -8.58 -12.79 19.95
N LYS A 103 -9.84 -13.14 19.63
CA LYS A 103 -10.86 -13.54 20.62
C LYS A 103 -10.70 -14.98 21.14
N GLY A 104 -9.70 -15.73 20.67
CA GLY A 104 -9.33 -17.05 21.19
C GLY A 104 -10.25 -18.21 20.80
N ASP A 105 -11.57 -18.01 20.72
CA ASP A 105 -12.51 -19.09 20.40
C ASP A 105 -12.43 -19.53 18.93
N ILE A 106 -12.43 -18.57 17.99
CA ILE A 106 -12.21 -18.87 16.56
C ILE A 106 -10.83 -19.48 16.34
N ALA A 107 -9.80 -19.00 17.05
CA ALA A 107 -8.45 -19.56 16.94
C ALA A 107 -8.36 -21.02 17.40
N ARG A 108 -9.19 -21.44 18.37
CA ARG A 108 -9.28 -22.86 18.78
C ARG A 108 -10.03 -23.72 17.77
N GLN A 109 -11.01 -23.14 17.07
CA GLN A 109 -11.82 -23.86 16.07
C GLN A 109 -11.08 -23.99 14.73
N LEU A 110 -10.24 -23.01 14.40
CA LEU A 110 -9.45 -22.93 13.16
C LEU A 110 -7.95 -22.80 13.47
N PRO A 111 -7.30 -23.83 14.05
CA PRO A 111 -5.93 -23.74 14.54
C PRO A 111 -4.89 -23.63 13.41
N GLU A 112 -5.15 -24.20 12.24
CA GLU A 112 -4.26 -24.09 11.08
C GLU A 112 -4.25 -22.66 10.53
N GLU A 113 -5.44 -22.04 10.42
CA GLU A 113 -5.62 -20.68 9.94
C GLU A 113 -5.09 -19.67 10.96
N ALA A 114 -5.32 -19.92 12.25
CA ALA A 114 -4.75 -19.10 13.32
C ALA A 114 -3.21 -19.10 13.26
N LYS A 115 -2.60 -20.28 13.05
CA LYS A 115 -1.13 -20.39 12.88
C LYS A 115 -0.64 -19.66 11.63
N CYS A 116 -1.38 -19.75 10.52
CA CYS A 116 -1.08 -18.99 9.30
C CYS A 116 -1.15 -17.48 9.56
N PHE A 117 -2.24 -17.02 10.19
CA PHE A 117 -2.47 -15.62 10.51
C PHE A 117 -1.38 -15.04 11.42
N VAL A 118 -0.86 -15.80 12.39
CA VAL A 118 0.28 -15.36 13.23
C VAL A 118 1.53 -15.04 12.38
N GLY A 119 1.77 -15.82 11.32
CA GLY A 119 2.86 -15.56 10.38
C GLY A 119 2.66 -14.25 9.61
N VAL A 120 1.45 -14.07 9.07
CA VAL A 120 1.05 -12.84 8.37
C VAL A 120 1.13 -11.63 9.29
N ASP A 121 0.64 -11.75 10.52
CA ASP A 121 0.61 -10.69 11.53
C ASP A 121 2.01 -10.19 11.90
N LYS A 122 2.97 -11.13 12.02
CA LYS A 122 4.37 -10.79 12.26
C LYS A 122 4.97 -10.02 11.08
N ALA A 123 4.71 -10.47 9.85
CA ALA A 123 5.18 -9.78 8.65
C ALA A 123 4.56 -8.38 8.52
N TRP A 124 3.25 -8.26 8.77
CA TRP A 124 2.52 -7.00 8.81
C TRP A 124 3.14 -6.03 9.83
N THR A 125 3.31 -6.47 11.08
CA THR A 125 3.90 -5.64 12.14
C THR A 125 5.31 -5.17 11.79
N ASN A 126 6.11 -6.02 11.15
CA ASN A 126 7.45 -5.65 10.67
C ASN A 126 7.38 -4.55 9.58
N ILE A 127 6.52 -4.73 8.56
CA ILE A 127 6.30 -3.72 7.51
C ILE A 127 5.92 -2.38 8.14
N MET A 128 4.97 -2.37 9.07
CA MET A 128 4.49 -1.14 9.71
C MET A 128 5.55 -0.48 10.60
N THR A 129 6.43 -1.27 11.22
CA THR A 129 7.54 -0.73 12.03
C THR A 129 8.58 -0.04 11.16
N GLU A 130 9.00 -0.70 10.08
CA GLU A 130 9.97 -0.15 9.13
C GLU A 130 9.41 1.07 8.38
N ALA A 131 8.13 1.03 8.02
CA ALA A 131 7.42 2.16 7.41
C ALA A 131 7.40 3.41 8.31
N LYS A 132 7.29 3.24 9.63
CA LYS A 132 7.34 4.37 10.57
C LYS A 132 8.74 4.93 10.72
N ALA A 133 9.77 4.08 10.65
CA ALA A 133 11.17 4.51 10.66
C ALA A 133 11.53 5.30 9.39
N GLN A 134 10.91 4.95 8.26
CA GLN A 134 11.07 5.64 6.98
C GLN A 134 9.69 5.99 6.38
N PRO A 135 9.07 7.10 6.82
CA PRO A 135 7.71 7.43 6.42
C PRO A 135 7.63 8.04 5.01
N ASN A 136 8.74 8.34 4.34
CA ASN A 136 8.68 8.91 2.99
C ASN A 136 8.05 7.89 2.01
N ILE A 137 6.95 8.30 1.36
CA ILE A 137 6.18 7.39 0.50
C ILE A 137 7.01 6.91 -0.68
N LEU A 138 7.72 7.83 -1.36
CA LEU A 138 8.51 7.50 -2.54
C LEU A 138 9.68 6.57 -2.22
N GLU A 139 10.32 6.75 -1.07
CA GLU A 139 11.44 5.91 -0.64
C GLU A 139 10.97 4.53 -0.16
N PHE A 140 9.90 4.48 0.64
CA PHE A 140 9.46 3.22 1.25
C PHE A 140 8.68 2.33 0.29
N CYS A 141 7.88 2.89 -0.62
CA CYS A 141 7.08 2.12 -1.58
C CYS A 141 7.92 1.28 -2.56
N GLY A 142 9.22 1.57 -2.71
CA GLY A 142 10.17 0.80 -3.51
C GLY A 142 10.94 -0.28 -2.73
N SER A 143 10.68 -0.43 -1.42
CA SER A 143 11.43 -1.38 -0.58
C SER A 143 11.11 -2.84 -0.88
N GLU A 144 12.10 -3.72 -0.67
CA GLU A 144 11.93 -5.17 -0.81
C GLU A 144 10.88 -5.74 0.16
N LEU A 145 10.66 -5.09 1.30
CA LEU A 145 9.64 -5.49 2.28
C LEU A 145 8.24 -5.47 1.68
N LEU A 146 7.92 -4.46 0.86
CA LEU A 146 6.60 -4.34 0.26
C LEU A 146 6.39 -5.31 -0.91
N GLN A 147 7.45 -5.94 -1.42
CA GLN A 147 7.31 -7.06 -2.37
C GLN A 147 6.67 -8.30 -1.73
N THR A 148 6.57 -8.35 -0.41
CA THR A 148 5.86 -9.44 0.30
C THR A 148 4.34 -9.22 0.35
N LEU A 149 3.84 -8.00 0.08
CA LEU A 149 2.41 -7.69 0.15
C LEU A 149 1.52 -8.61 -0.70
N PRO A 150 1.87 -8.99 -1.94
CA PRO A 150 1.05 -9.91 -2.75
C PRO A 150 0.86 -11.27 -2.05
N ALA A 151 1.95 -11.82 -1.50
CA ALA A 151 1.90 -13.10 -0.78
C ALA A 151 1.08 -12.99 0.51
N LEU A 152 1.19 -11.88 1.25
CA LEU A 152 0.36 -11.63 2.43
C LEU A 152 -1.13 -11.54 2.05
N LYS A 153 -1.45 -10.85 0.96
CA LYS A 153 -2.83 -10.74 0.45
C LYS A 153 -3.42 -12.12 0.13
N GLU A 154 -2.68 -12.99 -0.55
CA GLU A 154 -3.14 -14.35 -0.86
C GLU A 154 -3.37 -15.18 0.40
N GLN A 155 -2.45 -15.11 1.37
CA GLN A 155 -2.60 -15.81 2.65
C GLN A 155 -3.82 -15.31 3.45
N LEU A 156 -4.04 -14.00 3.48
CA LEU A 156 -5.21 -13.38 4.11
C LEU A 156 -6.52 -13.81 3.41
N ALA A 157 -6.55 -13.80 2.08
CA ALA A 157 -7.74 -14.21 1.32
C ALA A 157 -8.12 -15.68 1.60
N GLU A 158 -7.14 -16.57 1.69
CA GLU A 158 -7.38 -17.96 2.05
C GLU A 158 -7.90 -18.11 3.49
N CYS A 159 -7.32 -17.37 4.43
CA CYS A 159 -7.82 -17.33 5.81
C CYS A 159 -9.27 -16.83 5.90
N GLN A 160 -9.59 -15.76 5.17
CA GLN A 160 -10.96 -15.21 5.09
C GLN A 160 -11.95 -16.20 4.51
N ARG A 161 -11.57 -16.90 3.43
CA ARG A 161 -12.40 -17.90 2.77
C ARG A 161 -12.77 -19.03 3.73
N LYS A 162 -11.78 -19.56 4.45
CA LYS A 162 -12.00 -20.63 5.44
C LYS A 162 -12.81 -20.16 6.64
N LEU A 163 -12.52 -18.97 7.17
CA LEU A 163 -13.31 -18.38 8.25
C LEU A 163 -14.78 -18.20 7.84
N SER A 164 -15.03 -17.66 6.66
CA SER A 164 -16.39 -17.46 6.13
C SER A 164 -17.15 -18.79 5.99
N ALA A 165 -16.48 -19.83 5.48
CA ALA A 165 -17.06 -21.15 5.36
C ALA A 165 -17.44 -21.76 6.73
N HIS A 166 -16.59 -21.57 7.74
CA HIS A 166 -16.85 -22.04 9.11
C HIS A 166 -18.03 -21.31 9.76
N LEU A 167 -18.11 -19.99 9.61
CA LEU A 167 -19.22 -19.18 10.14
C LEU A 167 -20.55 -19.54 9.46
N ALA A 168 -20.55 -19.86 8.16
CA ALA A 168 -21.74 -20.30 7.45
C ALA A 168 -22.20 -21.72 7.84
N ALA A 169 -21.27 -22.59 8.24
CA ALA A 169 -21.55 -23.98 8.61
C ALA A 169 -22.01 -24.15 10.06
N THR A 170 -21.88 -23.12 10.90
CA THR A 170 -22.29 -23.18 12.31
C THR A 170 -23.69 -22.57 12.45
N PRO A 171 -24.76 -23.38 12.55
CA PRO A 171 -26.11 -22.84 12.79
C PRO A 171 -26.18 -22.21 14.19
N HIS A 172 -26.83 -21.05 14.27
CA HIS A 172 -27.14 -20.35 15.52
C HIS A 172 -27.97 -21.19 16.49
#